data_AF-A0A3M4AWP9-F1
#
_entry.id   AF-A0A3M4AWP9-F1
#
_cell.length_a   1.000
_cell.length_b   1.000
_cell.length_c   1.000
_cell.angle_alpha   90.00
_cell.angle_beta   90.00
_cell.angle_gamma   90.00
#
_symmetry.space_group_name_H-M   'P 1'
#
loop_
_entity.id
_entity.type
_entity.pdbx_description
1 polymer ?
#
loop_
_entity_poly.entity_id
_entity_poly.type
_entity_poly.pdbx_seq_one_letter_code
_entity_poly.pdbx_strand_id
1 'polypeptide(L)'
;MLNLANYSLLAGDELYIAAYLGSLKMAFFSTLLCLLIGYPMAYAIATARKEMQTVLVLLIMMPTWTAILIRVYAWMGILSNNGLLNGFLMSMGLINEPLQILNTNIAVYIGVVYSYLPFMILP
;
A
#
# COMPACT_ATOMS: atom_id res chain seq x y z
N MET A 1 -30.29 -25.48 11.81
CA MET A 1 -31.00 -25.20 10.54
C MET A 1 -30.21 -24.13 9.80
N LEU A 2 -29.53 -24.50 8.72
CA LEU A 2 -28.79 -23.57 7.86
C LEU A 2 -29.80 -22.64 7.18
N ASN A 3 -29.80 -21.36 7.57
CA ASN A 3 -30.76 -20.38 7.11
C ASN A 3 -30.28 -19.82 5.75
N LEU A 4 -30.62 -20.49 4.64
CA LEU A 4 -30.29 -20.06 3.27
C LEU A 4 -30.85 -18.66 2.92
N ALA A 5 -31.80 -18.15 3.72
CA ALA A 5 -32.36 -16.80 3.60
C ALA A 5 -31.37 -15.67 3.90
N ASN A 6 -30.32 -15.91 4.71
CA ASN A 6 -29.26 -14.92 4.94
C ASN A 6 -28.31 -14.77 3.74
N TYR A 7 -28.17 -15.82 2.92
CA TYR A 7 -27.35 -15.79 1.71
C TYR A 7 -28.05 -15.06 0.55
N SER A 8 -29.39 -15.03 0.51
CA SER A 8 -30.13 -14.22 -0.47
C SER A 8 -30.11 -12.71 -0.17
N LEU A 9 -29.89 -12.30 1.09
CA LEU A 9 -29.66 -10.90 1.46
C LEU A 9 -28.28 -10.40 0.99
N LEU A 10 -27.26 -11.25 1.07
CA LEU A 10 -25.90 -10.96 0.54
C LEU A 10 -25.86 -10.78 -0.98
N ALA A 11 -26.80 -11.40 -1.71
CA ALA A 11 -26.90 -11.28 -3.17
C ALA A 11 -27.71 -10.06 -3.63
N GLY A 12 -28.48 -9.43 -2.75
CA GLY A 12 -29.36 -8.28 -3.07
C GLY A 12 -28.79 -6.92 -2.68
N ASP A 13 -27.83 -6.86 -1.76
CA ASP A 13 -27.20 -5.60 -1.35
C ASP A 13 -26.10 -5.20 -2.33
N GLU A 14 -26.42 -4.23 -3.19
CA GLU A 14 -25.51 -3.56 -4.13
C GLU A 14 -24.21 -3.11 -3.44
N LEU A 15 -24.26 -2.86 -2.12
CA LEU A 15 -23.12 -2.49 -1.28
C LEU A 15 -22.08 -3.60 -1.12
N TYR A 16 -22.48 -4.88 -0.97
CA TYR A 16 -21.52 -5.99 -0.84
C TYR A 16 -20.85 -6.30 -2.17
N ILE A 17 -21.61 -6.30 -3.27
CA ILE A 17 -21.07 -6.48 -4.62
C ILE A 17 -20.13 -5.31 -4.96
N ALA A 18 -20.50 -4.07 -4.63
CA ALA A 18 -19.65 -2.90 -4.82
C ALA A 18 -18.38 -2.95 -3.95
N ALA A 19 -18.44 -3.44 -2.71
CA ALA A 19 -17.27 -3.63 -1.85
C ALA A 19 -16.34 -4.74 -2.38
N TYR A 20 -16.90 -5.82 -2.93
CA TYR A 20 -16.12 -6.89 -3.57
C TYR A 20 -15.45 -6.42 -4.86
N LEU A 21 -16.18 -5.75 -5.75
CA LEU A 21 -15.61 -5.13 -6.96
C LEU A 21 -14.60 -4.03 -6.60
N GLY A 22 -14.87 -3.26 -5.55
CA GLY A 22 -13.96 -2.26 -5.00
C GLY A 22 -12.64 -2.90 -4.53
N SER A 23 -12.71 -3.99 -3.76
CA SER A 23 -11.55 -4.76 -3.31
C SER A 23 -10.78 -5.41 -4.46
N LEU A 24 -11.48 -5.94 -5.46
CA LEU A 24 -10.85 -6.56 -6.63
C LEU A 24 -10.12 -5.51 -7.49
N LYS A 25 -10.78 -4.38 -7.74
CA LYS A 25 -10.17 -3.22 -8.42
C LYS A 25 -8.98 -2.73 -7.61
N MET A 26 -9.11 -2.66 -6.28
CA MET A 26 -8.03 -2.29 -5.39
C MET A 26 -6.82 -3.23 -5.51
N ALA A 27 -7.05 -4.54 -5.40
CA ALA A 27 -5.99 -5.53 -5.54
C ALA A 27 -5.32 -5.40 -6.92
N PHE A 28 -6.10 -5.27 -8.00
CA PHE A 28 -5.58 -5.13 -9.35
C PHE A 28 -4.67 -3.91 -9.52
N PHE A 29 -5.13 -2.73 -9.09
CA PHE A 29 -4.31 -1.51 -9.17
C PHE A 29 -3.10 -1.57 -8.24
N SER A 30 -3.24 -2.15 -7.04
CA SER A 30 -2.12 -2.30 -6.10
C SER A 30 -1.05 -3.24 -6.65
N THR A 31 -1.44 -4.38 -7.23
CA THR A 31 -0.51 -5.30 -7.90
C THR A 31 0.16 -4.64 -9.11
N LEU A 32 -0.60 -3.90 -9.93
CA LEU A 32 -0.05 -3.21 -11.09
C LEU A 32 0.98 -2.13 -10.68
N LEU A 33 0.67 -1.34 -9.65
CA LEU A 33 1.59 -0.34 -9.09
C LEU A 33 2.81 -1.00 -8.45
N CYS A 34 2.61 -2.08 -7.70
CA CYS A 34 3.70 -2.86 -7.12
C CYS A 34 4.62 -3.40 -8.22
N LEU A 35 4.06 -3.90 -9.32
CA LEU A 35 4.83 -4.38 -10.47
C LEU A 35 5.58 -3.23 -11.15
N LEU A 36 4.91 -2.09 -11.41
CA LEU A 36 5.50 -0.91 -12.04
C LEU A 36 6.63 -0.27 -11.21
N ILE A 37 6.55 -0.31 -9.88
CA ILE A 37 7.55 0.29 -8.99
C ILE A 37 8.61 -0.73 -8.56
N GLY A 38 8.18 -1.95 -8.24
CA GLY A 38 9.03 -3.03 -7.77
C GLY A 38 9.91 -3.60 -8.87
N TYR A 39 9.44 -3.69 -10.12
CA TYR A 39 10.24 -4.15 -11.25
C TYR A 39 11.47 -3.26 -11.54
N PRO A 40 11.34 -1.92 -11.71
CA PRO A 40 12.51 -1.08 -11.91
C PRO A 40 13.41 -1.02 -10.68
N MET A 41 12.88 -1.11 -9.46
CA MET A 41 13.72 -1.21 -8.26
C MET A 41 14.51 -2.51 -8.19
N ALA A 42 13.88 -3.66 -8.44
CA ALA A 42 14.55 -4.96 -8.49
C ALA A 42 15.60 -4.98 -9.61
N TYR A 43 15.27 -4.41 -10.76
CA TYR A 43 16.21 -4.26 -11.88
C TYR A 43 17.40 -3.35 -11.52
N ALA A 44 17.18 -2.22 -10.86
CA ALA A 44 18.25 -1.33 -10.40
C ALA A 44 19.16 -2.02 -9.37
N ILE A 45 18.58 -2.81 -8.45
CA ILE A 45 19.32 -3.60 -7.45
C ILE A 45 20.11 -4.73 -8.12
N ALA A 46 19.52 -5.44 -9.08
CA ALA A 46 20.16 -6.54 -9.80
C ALA A 46 21.27 -6.06 -10.76
N THR A 47 21.16 -4.84 -11.27
CA THR A 47 22.18 -4.23 -12.15
C THR A 47 23.29 -3.54 -11.35
N ALA A 48 23.13 -3.34 -10.04
CA ALA A 48 24.15 -2.78 -9.17
C ALA A 48 25.30 -3.77 -8.88
N ARG A 49 26.45 -3.26 -8.41
CA ARG A 49 27.59 -4.09 -8.00
C ARG A 49 27.17 -5.08 -6.90
N LYS A 50 27.66 -6.33 -6.95
CA LYS A 50 27.33 -7.40 -5.98
C LYS A 50 27.42 -6.98 -4.51
N GLU A 51 28.41 -6.16 -4.15
CA GLU A 51 28.58 -5.65 -2.78
C GLU A 51 27.44 -4.69 -2.37
N MET A 52 26.99 -3.85 -3.30
CA MET A 52 25.86 -2.93 -3.08
C MET A 52 24.54 -3.71 -3.03
N GLN A 53 24.38 -4.76 -3.83
CA GLN A 53 23.18 -5.58 -3.84
C GLN A 53 22.87 -6.16 -2.45
N THR A 54 23.88 -6.71 -1.77
CA THR A 54 23.74 -7.22 -0.39
C THR A 54 23.36 -6.12 0.58
N VAL A 55 23.96 -4.93 0.49
CA VAL A 55 23.64 -3.79 1.36
C VAL A 55 22.22 -3.27 1.12
N LEU A 56 21.78 -3.12 -0.14
CA LEU A 56 20.43 -2.67 -0.47
C LEU A 56 19.37 -3.66 0.01
N VAL A 57 19.58 -4.96 -0.18
CA VAL A 57 18.67 -6.00 0.33
C VAL A 57 18.61 -5.96 1.86
N LEU A 58 19.76 -5.86 2.55
CA LEU A 58 19.80 -5.70 4.01
C LEU A 58 19.06 -4.44 4.48
N LEU A 59 19.21 -3.31 3.78
CA LEU A 59 18.53 -2.05 4.09
C LEU A 59 17.01 -2.17 3.93
N ILE A 60 16.53 -2.93 2.93
CA ILE A 60 15.09 -3.19 2.72
C ILE A 60 14.55 -4.19 3.74
N MET A 61 15.37 -5.15 4.15
CA MET A 61 15.00 -6.14 5.16
C MET A 61 14.97 -5.55 6.58
N MET A 62 15.86 -4.61 6.91
CA MET A 62 15.88 -3.92 8.21
C MET A 62 14.50 -3.41 8.66
N PRO A 63 13.76 -2.63 7.85
CA PRO A 63 12.44 -2.17 8.23
C PRO A 63 11.40 -3.31 8.21
N THR A 64 11.60 -4.42 7.49
CA THR A 64 10.64 -5.54 7.51
C THR A 64 10.64 -6.31 8.82
N TRP A 65 11.75 -6.31 9.56
CA TRP A 65 11.80 -6.87 10.90
C TRP A 65 11.15 -5.99 11.97
N THR A 66 10.85 -4.72 11.67
CA THR A 66 10.07 -3.88 12.58
C THR A 66 8.60 -4.28 12.57
N ALA A 67 7.98 -4.24 13.77
CA ALA A 67 6.60 -4.66 13.93
C ALA A 67 5.65 -3.93 12.96
N ILE A 68 4.81 -4.70 12.26
CA ILE A 68 3.86 -4.17 11.27
C ILE A 68 2.98 -3.05 11.87
N LEU A 69 2.64 -3.14 13.17
CA LEU A 69 1.87 -2.12 13.88
C LEU A 69 2.58 -0.76 13.91
N ILE A 70 3.87 -0.72 14.25
CA ILE A 70 4.66 0.52 14.30
C ILE A 70 4.70 1.15 12.92
N ARG A 71 4.89 0.32 11.89
CA ARG A 71 4.91 0.73 10.49
C ARG A 71 3.55 1.31 10.05
N VAL A 72 2.44 0.67 10.43
CA VAL A 72 1.09 1.17 10.17
C VAL A 72 0.89 2.52 10.87
N TYR A 73 1.24 2.66 12.15
CA TYR A 73 1.12 3.95 12.86
C TYR A 73 1.98 5.06 12.25
N ALA A 74 3.21 4.74 11.82
CA ALA A 74 4.06 5.69 11.12
C ALA A 74 3.42 6.18 9.81
N TRP A 75 2.91 5.24 9.00
CA TRP A 75 2.15 5.58 7.80
C TRP A 75 0.87 6.36 8.11
N MET A 76 0.14 5.98 9.17
CA MET A 76 -1.05 6.71 9.61
C MET A 76 -0.72 8.16 9.95
N GLY A 77 0.41 8.41 10.63
CA GLY A 77 0.91 9.75 10.92
C GLY A 77 1.31 10.53 9.67
N ILE A 78 2.02 9.89 8.72
CA ILE A 78 2.46 10.52 7.46
C ILE A 78 1.26 10.88 6.56
N LEU A 79 0.27 9.98 6.47
CA LEU A 79 -0.93 10.08 5.62
C LEU A 79 -2.09 10.82 6.32
N SER A 80 -1.92 11.22 7.57
CA SER A 80 -2.90 12.01 8.30
C SER A 80 -3.15 13.36 7.62
N ASN A 81 -4.29 13.98 7.90
CA ASN A 81 -4.65 15.27 7.32
C ASN A 81 -3.58 16.36 7.61
N ASN A 82 -2.96 16.32 8.80
CA ASN A 82 -1.83 17.18 9.17
C ASN A 82 -0.48 16.44 9.12
N GLY A 83 -0.39 15.36 8.37
CA GLY A 83 0.82 14.55 8.24
C GLY A 83 1.91 15.21 7.41
N LEU A 84 3.11 14.62 7.43
CA LEU A 84 4.26 15.07 6.65
C LEU A 84 3.94 15.18 5.14
N LEU A 85 3.11 14.28 4.61
CA LEU A 85 2.74 14.28 3.20
C LEU A 85 1.92 15.53 2.83
N ASN A 86 0.86 15.83 3.58
CA ASN A 86 0.04 17.02 3.36
C ASN A 86 0.85 18.29 3.64
N GLY A 87 1.67 18.32 4.69
CA GLY A 87 2.57 19.45 4.98
C GLY A 87 3.54 19.75 3.83
N PHE A 88 4.11 18.71 3.20
CA PHE A 88 5.02 18.85 2.07
C PHE A 88 4.30 19.29 0.77
N LEU A 89 3.12 18.75 0.50
CA LEU A 89 2.30 19.15 -0.64
C LEU A 89 1.77 20.60 -0.50
N MET A 90 1.40 21.00 0.72
CA MET A 90 0.99 22.37 1.06
C MET A 90 2.18 23.34 0.97
N SER A 91 3.38 22.95 1.44
CA SER A 91 4.56 23.81 1.38
C SER A 91 5.07 24.05 -0.05
N MET A 92 4.85 23.09 -0.95
CA MET A 92 5.07 23.28 -2.40
C MET A 92 3.95 24.05 -3.11
N GLY A 93 2.85 24.39 -2.43
CA GLY A 93 1.70 25.08 -3.02
C GLY A 93 0.90 24.25 -4.04
N LEU A 94 1.08 22.92 -4.05
CA LEU A 94 0.39 22.00 -4.96
C LEU A 94 -1.07 21.74 -4.53
N ILE A 95 -1.40 21.93 -3.25
CA ILE A 95 -2.75 21.75 -2.70
C ILE A 95 -3.08 22.88 -1.70
N ASN A 96 -4.35 23.31 -1.70
CA ASN A 96 -4.87 24.36 -0.81
C ASN A 96 -5.57 23.80 0.44
N GLU A 97 -5.99 22.53 0.40
CA GLU A 97 -6.67 21.83 1.49
C GLU A 97 -6.01 20.47 1.75
N PRO A 98 -5.98 19.99 3.00
CA PRO A 98 -5.36 18.72 3.34
C PRO A 98 -6.15 17.56 2.71
N LEU A 99 -5.45 16.72 1.95
CA LEU A 99 -6.05 15.53 1.34
C LEU A 99 -6.28 14.48 2.43
N GLN A 100 -7.54 14.05 2.58
CA GLN A 100 -7.92 12.96 3.50
C GLN A 100 -7.50 11.60 2.92
N ILE A 101 -6.20 11.29 2.97
CA ILE A 101 -5.67 10.06 2.37
C ILE A 101 -5.83 8.87 3.32
N LEU A 102 -5.69 9.08 4.64
CA LEU A 102 -5.67 8.04 5.66
C LEU A 102 -6.85 7.06 5.63
N ASN A 103 -8.06 7.52 5.33
CA ASN A 103 -9.28 6.70 5.29
C ASN A 103 -9.70 6.29 3.87
N THR A 104 -8.81 6.45 2.88
CA THR A 104 -9.10 6.13 1.49
C THR A 104 -8.35 4.90 1.02
N ASN A 105 -8.81 4.35 -0.10
CA ASN A 105 -8.15 3.24 -0.81
C ASN A 105 -6.67 3.54 -1.13
N ILE A 106 -6.28 4.82 -1.23
CA ILE A 106 -4.90 5.24 -1.49
C ILE A 106 -3.98 4.88 -0.30
N ALA A 107 -4.41 5.10 0.94
CA ALA A 107 -3.63 4.69 2.10
C ALA A 107 -3.45 3.17 2.15
N VAL A 108 -4.48 2.42 1.77
CA VAL A 108 -4.42 0.95 1.66
C VAL A 108 -3.41 0.55 0.59
N TYR A 109 -3.43 1.18 -0.59
CA TYR A 109 -2.46 0.90 -1.65
C TYR A 109 -1.02 1.11 -1.21
N ILE A 110 -0.73 2.24 -0.55
CA ILE A 110 0.62 2.56 -0.09
C ILE A 110 1.10 1.53 0.95
N GLY A 111 0.23 1.18 1.91
CA GLY A 111 0.55 0.19 2.94
C GLY A 111 0.81 -1.21 2.36
N VAL A 112 -0.02 -1.65 1.40
CA VAL A 112 0.12 -2.94 0.72
C VAL A 112 1.39 -2.96 -0.13
N VAL A 113 1.59 -1.98 -1.01
CA VAL A 113 2.79 -1.89 -1.87
C VAL A 113 4.04 -1.92 -1.00
N TYR A 114 4.12 -1.09 0.04
CA TYR A 114 5.30 -1.07 0.92
C TYR A 114 5.54 -2.39 1.69
N SER A 115 4.50 -3.15 1.99
CA SER A 115 4.61 -4.43 2.69
C SER A 115 5.02 -5.57 1.76
N TYR A 116 4.56 -5.57 0.50
CA TYR A 116 4.85 -6.62 -0.48
C TYR A 116 6.10 -6.36 -1.32
N LEU A 117 6.55 -5.12 -1.42
CA LEU A 117 7.71 -4.71 -2.20
C LEU A 117 9.02 -5.43 -1.77
N PRO A 118 9.33 -5.63 -0.48
CA PRO A 118 10.45 -6.45 -0.05
C PRO A 118 10.37 -7.90 -0.53
N PHE A 119 9.19 -8.52 -0.45
CA PHE A 119 8.95 -9.89 -0.91
C PHE A 119 9.05 -10.01 -2.43
N MET A 120 8.72 -8.96 -3.18
CA MET A 120 8.84 -8.97 -4.64
C MET A 120 10.27 -8.76 -5.13
N ILE A 121 11.11 -8.10 -4.34
CA ILE A 121 12.54 -7.84 -4.66
C ILE A 121 13.41 -9.05 -4.30
N LEU A 122 13.01 -9.83 -3.31
CA LEU A 122 13.64 -11.10 -2.95
C LEU A 122 13.07 -12.21 -3.86
N PRO A 123 13.81 -12.71 -4.86
CA PRO A 123 13.36 -13.84 -5.68
C PRO A 123 13.27 -15.14 -4.88
#